data_AF-A0A6A4BUF7-F1
#
_entry.id   AF-A0A6A4BUF7-F1
#
_cell.length_a   1.000
_cell.length_b   1.000
_cell.length_c   1.000
_cell.angle_alpha   90.00
_cell.angle_beta   90.00
_cell.angle_gamma   90.00
#
_symmetry.space_group_name_H-M   'P 1'
#
loop_
_entity.id
_entity.type
_entity.pdbx_description
1 polymer ?
#
loop_
_entity_poly.entity_id
_entity_poly.type
_entity_poly.pdbx_seq_one_letter_code
_entity_poly.pdbx_strand_id
1 'polypeptide(L)'
;MYGARYIKRYEKEVAEMFQQGVENSSRKLGPARMVEVLIQNHPQKYDIPSENEIRAEISKLARSRRKRPREVSEASSIVGGNEEGGGLPVIQRRKPMKSCYASFLEDVVTSDPGIKPQLALQKLRLAFPLSSSELDDFKITTKVSSIKQKLKKRRNFTTPTKKRTST
;
A
#
# COMPACT_ATOMS: atom_id res chain seq x y z
N MET A 1 -13.97 9.17 19.66
CA MET A 1 -15.41 9.54 19.62
C MET A 1 -16.05 8.86 18.43
N TYR A 2 -17.09 8.05 18.64
CA TYR A 2 -17.85 7.43 17.57
C TYR A 2 -19.13 8.22 17.37
N GLY A 3 -19.09 9.22 16.48
CA GLY A 3 -20.30 9.89 16.02
C GLY A 3 -21.20 8.91 15.26
N ALA A 4 -22.49 9.24 15.18
CA ALA A 4 -23.45 8.50 14.36
C ALA A 4 -22.94 8.41 12.92
N ARG A 5 -22.88 7.19 12.37
CA ARG A 5 -22.42 6.96 11.00
C ARG A 5 -23.62 6.97 10.06
N TYR A 6 -23.72 8.02 9.26
CA TYR A 6 -24.84 8.18 8.33
C TYR A 6 -24.59 7.48 6.99
N ILE A 7 -23.33 7.07 6.74
CA ILE A 7 -22.92 6.43 5.49
C ILE A 7 -23.79 5.24 5.10
N LYS A 8 -24.27 4.44 6.06
CA LYS A 8 -25.07 3.22 5.80
C LYS A 8 -26.30 3.46 4.93
N ARG A 9 -26.93 4.62 5.04
CA ARG A 9 -28.13 4.98 4.24
C ARG A 9 -27.76 5.32 2.80
N TYR A 10 -26.55 5.82 2.58
CA TYR A 10 -26.05 6.32 1.31
C TYR A 10 -25.02 5.39 0.64
N GLU A 11 -24.73 4.22 1.24
CA GLU A 11 -23.77 3.25 0.69
C GLU A 11 -24.07 2.89 -0.77
N LYS A 12 -25.35 2.76 -1.12
CA LYS A 12 -25.78 2.44 -2.49
C LYS A 12 -25.49 3.58 -3.46
N GLU A 13 -25.90 4.81 -3.14
CA GLU A 13 -25.67 6.00 -3.98
C GLU A 13 -24.18 6.28 -4.16
N VAL A 14 -23.39 6.15 -3.09
CA VAL A 14 -21.92 6.29 -3.15
C VAL A 14 -21.30 5.20 -4.03
N ALA A 15 -21.79 3.97 -3.95
CA ALA A 15 -21.32 2.87 -4.79
C ALA A 15 -21.66 3.09 -6.27
N GLU A 16 -22.86 3.61 -6.58
CA GLU A 16 -23.27 3.95 -7.94
C GLU A 16 -22.40 5.07 -8.54
N MET A 17 -22.22 6.18 -7.82
CA MET A 17 -21.34 7.27 -8.26
C MET A 17 -19.89 6.79 -8.46
N PHE A 18 -19.41 5.90 -7.59
CA PHE A 18 -18.08 5.30 -7.74
C PHE A 18 -18.01 4.40 -8.98
N GLN A 19 -19.02 3.57 -9.23
CA GLN A 19 -19.08 2.66 -10.37
C GLN A 19 -19.17 3.43 -11.69
N GLN A 20 -19.95 4.51 -11.76
CA GLN A 20 -20.00 5.41 -12.91
C GLN A 20 -18.62 5.99 -13.24
N GLY A 21 -17.84 6.37 -12.22
CA GLY A 21 -16.46 6.86 -12.39
C GLY A 21 -15.46 5.77 -12.80
N VAL A 22 -15.78 4.50 -12.54
CA VAL A 22 -15.00 3.34 -12.97
C VAL A 22 -15.26 3.02 -14.44
N GLU A 23 -16.52 3.09 -14.86
CA GLU A 23 -16.95 2.87 -16.25
C GLU A 23 -16.50 4.02 -17.16
N ASN A 24 -16.65 5.26 -16.67
CA ASN A 24 -16.28 6.48 -17.38
C ASN A 24 -15.36 7.34 -16.51
N SER A 25 -14.09 7.43 -16.90
CA SER A 25 -13.09 8.23 -16.18
C SER A 25 -13.45 9.72 -16.08
N SER A 26 -14.14 10.25 -17.10
CA SER A 26 -14.62 11.64 -17.13
C SER A 26 -15.72 11.94 -16.11
N ARG A 27 -16.45 10.93 -15.63
CA ARG A 27 -17.50 11.05 -14.61
C ARG A 27 -17.02 10.69 -13.21
N LYS A 28 -15.71 10.50 -13.03
CA LYS A 28 -15.14 10.15 -11.74
C LYS A 28 -15.25 11.31 -10.76
N LEU A 29 -16.04 11.12 -9.70
CA LEU A 29 -16.19 12.10 -8.64
C LEU A 29 -15.23 11.80 -7.47
N GLY A 30 -14.65 12.87 -6.92
CA GLY A 30 -13.93 12.81 -5.65
C GLY A 30 -14.90 12.78 -4.46
N PRO A 31 -14.45 12.36 -3.26
CA PRO A 31 -15.28 12.29 -2.07
C PRO A 31 -16.04 13.59 -1.77
N ALA A 32 -15.39 14.75 -1.86
CA ALA A 32 -16.01 16.06 -1.62
C ALA A 32 -17.15 16.35 -2.63
N ARG A 33 -16.91 16.09 -3.92
CA ARG A 33 -17.94 16.25 -4.96
C ARG A 33 -19.10 15.28 -4.78
N MET A 34 -18.85 14.06 -4.29
CA MET A 34 -19.91 13.11 -3.97
C MET A 34 -20.77 13.61 -2.81
N VAL A 35 -20.20 14.27 -1.80
CA VAL A 35 -20.98 14.94 -0.73
C VAL A 35 -21.88 16.02 -1.33
N GLU A 36 -21.35 16.88 -2.22
CA GLU A 36 -22.15 17.93 -2.87
C GLU A 36 -23.34 17.35 -3.63
N VAL A 37 -23.14 16.26 -4.39
CA VAL A 37 -24.22 15.56 -5.09
C VAL A 37 -25.26 15.01 -4.10
N LEU A 38 -24.82 14.44 -2.98
CA LEU A 38 -25.76 13.98 -1.93
C LEU A 38 -26.56 15.13 -1.31
N ILE A 39 -25.95 16.31 -1.10
CA ILE A 39 -26.64 17.51 -0.63
C ILE A 39 -27.68 17.98 -1.65
N GLN A 40 -27.31 18.01 -2.93
CA GLN A 40 -28.21 18.41 -4.01
C GLN A 40 -29.41 17.45 -4.16
N ASN A 41 -29.16 16.15 -4.05
CA ASN A 41 -30.21 15.13 -4.18
C ASN A 41 -31.11 15.03 -2.94
N HIS A 42 -30.61 15.41 -1.76
CA HIS A 42 -31.34 15.32 -0.49
C HIS A 42 -31.33 16.65 0.28
N PRO A 43 -31.92 17.73 -0.25
CA PRO A 43 -31.80 19.09 0.32
C PRO A 43 -32.44 19.24 1.71
N GLN A 44 -33.36 18.35 2.07
CA GLN A 44 -34.08 18.39 3.37
C GLN A 44 -33.45 17.48 4.43
N LYS A 45 -32.36 16.77 4.10
CA LYS A 45 -31.70 15.84 5.01
C LYS A 45 -30.45 16.46 5.60
N TYR A 46 -30.37 16.44 6.92
CA TYR A 46 -29.19 16.90 7.68
C TYR A 46 -28.24 15.75 8.04
N ASP A 47 -28.66 14.50 7.83
CA ASP A 47 -27.91 13.29 8.10
C ASP A 47 -27.04 12.86 6.91
N ILE A 48 -26.33 13.82 6.29
CA ILE A 48 -25.46 13.54 5.14
C ILE A 48 -24.09 13.07 5.65
N PRO A 49 -23.50 12.00 5.06
CA PRO A 49 -22.20 11.53 5.46
C PRO A 49 -21.11 12.57 5.21
N SER A 50 -20.14 12.62 6.11
CA SER A 50 -18.96 13.47 5.95
C SER A 50 -18.06 12.97 4.80
N GLU A 51 -17.24 13.86 4.26
CA GLU A 51 -16.26 13.51 3.22
C GLU A 51 -15.37 12.33 3.63
N ASN A 52 -14.99 12.27 4.90
CA ASN A 52 -14.15 11.21 5.45
C ASN A 52 -14.85 9.85 5.44
N GLU A 53 -16.15 9.82 5.72
CA GLU A 53 -16.94 8.58 5.65
C GLU A 53 -17.09 8.09 4.21
N ILE A 54 -17.35 9.00 3.27
CA ILE A 54 -17.40 8.67 1.84
C ILE A 54 -16.03 8.14 1.37
N ARG A 55 -14.94 8.80 1.75
CA ARG A 55 -13.57 8.36 1.42
C ARG A 55 -13.27 6.96 1.97
N ALA A 56 -13.70 6.67 3.19
CA ALA A 56 -13.54 5.34 3.80
C ALA A 56 -14.34 4.28 3.03
N GLU A 57 -15.57 4.60 2.61
CA GLU A 57 -16.42 3.68 1.85
C GLU A 57 -15.87 3.41 0.44
N ILE A 58 -15.42 4.44 -0.27
CA ILE A 58 -14.72 4.29 -1.57
C ILE A 58 -13.47 3.41 -1.41
N SER A 59 -12.70 3.61 -0.33
CA SER A 59 -11.52 2.80 -0.06
C SER A 59 -11.87 1.32 0.15
N LYS A 60 -13.01 1.04 0.79
CA LYS A 60 -13.56 -0.31 0.98
C LYS A 60 -14.00 -0.92 -0.36
N LEU A 61 -14.72 -0.17 -1.20
CA LEU A 61 -15.13 -0.59 -2.55
C LEU A 61 -13.93 -0.86 -3.47
N ALA A 62 -12.92 0.01 -3.47
CA ALA A 62 -11.70 -0.20 -4.25
C ALA A 62 -10.92 -1.44 -3.80
N ARG A 63 -10.89 -1.74 -2.49
CA ARG A 63 -10.26 -2.95 -1.94
C ARG A 63 -11.03 -4.22 -2.30
N SER A 64 -12.36 -4.19 -2.29
CA SER A 64 -13.18 -5.37 -2.62
C SER A 64 -12.98 -5.79 -4.08
N ARG A 65 -12.86 -4.84 -5.02
CA ARG A 65 -12.56 -5.12 -6.43
C ARG A 65 -11.21 -5.81 -6.64
N ARG A 66 -10.19 -5.46 -5.86
CA ARG A 66 -8.84 -6.07 -5.97
C ARG A 66 -8.78 -7.51 -5.47
N LYS A 67 -9.71 -7.93 -4.60
CA LYS A 67 -9.76 -9.28 -4.03
C LYS A 67 -10.50 -10.27 -4.93
N ARG A 68 -11.35 -9.80 -5.84
CA ARG A 68 -11.96 -10.67 -6.84
C ARG A 68 -10.93 -10.90 -7.95
N PRO A 69 -10.58 -12.15 -8.28
CA PRO A 69 -9.79 -12.42 -9.47
C PRO A 69 -10.57 -11.83 -10.65
N ARG A 70 -9.93 -10.89 -11.34
CA ARG A 70 -10.48 -10.22 -12.51
C ARG A 70 -10.54 -11.31 -13.58
N GLU A 71 -11.73 -11.80 -13.91
CA GLU A 71 -11.87 -12.60 -15.12
C GLU A 71 -11.38 -11.76 -16.30
N VAL A 72 -10.57 -12.41 -17.10
CA VAL A 72 -9.67 -11.81 -18.08
C VAL A 72 -10.51 -11.21 -19.20
N SER A 73 -10.46 -9.89 -19.36
CA SER A 73 -10.68 -9.27 -20.67
C SER A 73 -9.41 -8.51 -21.03
N GLU A 74 -8.72 -9.08 -22.01
CA GLU A 74 -7.59 -8.50 -22.71
C GLU A 74 -8.05 -7.25 -23.46
N ALA A 75 -7.84 -6.07 -22.85
CA ALA A 75 -7.54 -4.86 -23.59
C ALA A 75 -7.10 -3.76 -22.62
N SER A 76 -6.06 -3.05 -23.02
CA SER A 76 -5.66 -1.74 -22.53
C SER A 76 -4.59 -1.72 -21.44
N SER A 77 -3.36 -2.01 -21.89
CA SER A 77 -2.20 -1.19 -21.57
C SER A 77 -2.49 0.27 -21.95
N ILE A 78 -2.65 1.18 -20.97
CA ILE A 78 -2.45 2.61 -21.19
C ILE A 78 -1.58 3.19 -20.08
N VAL A 79 -0.50 3.78 -20.58
CA VAL A 79 0.49 4.65 -19.98
C VAL A 79 -0.16 5.92 -19.44
N GLY A 80 0.32 6.39 -18.27
CA GLY A 80 0.53 7.81 -17.94
C GLY A 80 -0.66 8.78 -17.88
N GLY A 81 -0.82 9.46 -16.75
CA GLY A 81 -1.64 10.67 -16.64
C GLY A 81 -1.42 11.35 -15.29
N ASN A 82 -0.89 12.57 -15.35
CA ASN A 82 -0.35 13.35 -14.25
C ASN A 82 -1.34 13.68 -13.13
N GLU A 83 -0.75 13.88 -11.96
CA GLU A 83 -1.37 14.10 -10.67
C GLU A 83 -1.69 15.58 -10.48
N GLU A 84 -2.96 15.93 -10.36
CA GLU A 84 -3.42 16.98 -9.45
C GLU A 84 -4.76 16.56 -8.85
N GLY A 85 -4.79 16.35 -7.54
CA GLY A 85 -6.03 16.04 -6.80
C GLY A 85 -5.96 14.79 -5.92
N GLY A 86 -5.21 14.88 -4.82
CA GLY A 86 -5.53 14.15 -3.57
C GLY A 86 -5.58 12.63 -3.61
N GLY A 87 -4.85 11.99 -4.52
CA GLY A 87 -4.66 10.54 -4.53
C GLY A 87 -3.86 10.09 -3.30
N LEU A 88 -4.49 9.34 -2.40
CA LEU A 88 -3.77 8.59 -1.37
C LEU A 88 -2.63 7.79 -2.05
N PRO A 89 -1.42 7.73 -1.45
CA PRO A 89 -0.27 7.12 -2.09
C PRO A 89 -0.62 5.69 -2.45
N VAL A 90 -0.68 5.42 -3.76
CA VAL A 90 -0.71 4.06 -4.27
C VAL A 90 0.63 3.47 -3.87
N ILE A 91 0.66 2.78 -2.73
CA ILE A 91 1.80 1.94 -2.35
C ILE A 91 1.84 0.84 -3.41
N GLN A 92 2.52 1.13 -4.52
CA GLN A 92 2.82 0.16 -5.54
C GLN A 92 3.62 -0.94 -4.83
N ARG A 93 2.97 -2.09 -4.63
CA ARG A 93 3.64 -3.26 -4.07
C ARG A 93 4.72 -3.64 -5.06
N ARG A 94 5.95 -3.24 -4.76
CA ARG A 94 7.12 -3.56 -5.58
C ARG A 94 7.14 -5.07 -5.81
N LYS A 95 7.32 -5.49 -7.06
CA LYS A 95 7.41 -6.92 -7.41
C LYS A 95 8.45 -7.59 -6.49
N PRO A 96 8.13 -8.73 -5.88
CA PRO A 96 9.06 -9.41 -4.98
C PRO A 96 10.39 -9.71 -5.69
N MET A 97 11.48 -9.74 -4.93
CA MET A 97 12.78 -10.21 -5.43
C MET A 97 12.72 -11.73 -5.67
N LYS A 98 13.48 -12.26 -6.65
CA LYS A 98 13.56 -13.72 -6.84
C LYS A 98 14.03 -14.38 -5.54
N SER A 99 13.43 -15.53 -5.21
CA SER A 99 13.62 -16.20 -3.91
C SER A 99 15.09 -16.56 -3.62
N CYS A 100 15.86 -16.93 -4.65
CA CYS A 100 17.28 -17.28 -4.54
C CYS A 100 18.13 -16.11 -4.01
N TYR A 101 17.96 -14.90 -4.56
CA TYR A 101 18.68 -13.71 -4.10
C TYR A 101 18.27 -13.30 -2.69
N ALA A 102 16.98 -13.42 -2.37
CA ALA A 102 16.49 -13.08 -1.05
C ALA A 102 17.08 -14.00 0.03
N SER A 103 17.16 -15.30 -0.23
CA SER A 103 17.72 -16.29 0.69
C SER A 103 19.22 -16.04 0.90
N PHE A 104 19.98 -15.83 -0.17
CA PHE A 104 21.40 -15.49 -0.08
C PHE A 104 21.66 -14.22 0.74
N LEU A 105 20.86 -13.16 0.53
CA LEU A 105 20.99 -11.92 1.30
C LEU A 105 20.60 -12.13 2.78
N GLU A 106 19.64 -13.01 3.07
CA GLU A 106 19.29 -13.37 4.44
C GLU A 106 20.44 -14.10 5.14
N ASP A 107 21.11 -15.03 4.45
CA ASP A 107 22.27 -15.75 4.99
C ASP A 107 23.47 -14.80 5.24
N VAL A 108 23.76 -13.93 4.27
CA VAL A 108 24.85 -12.94 4.38
C VAL A 108 24.61 -11.97 5.55
N VAL A 109 23.38 -11.47 5.72
CA VAL A 109 23.04 -10.53 6.79
C VAL A 109 22.93 -11.24 8.15
N THR A 110 22.55 -12.52 8.17
CA THR A 110 22.53 -13.31 9.41
C THR A 110 23.96 -13.62 9.89
N SER A 111 24.87 -13.89 8.96
CA SER A 111 26.29 -14.16 9.25
C SER A 111 27.04 -12.89 9.70
N ASP A 112 26.75 -11.74 9.06
CA ASP A 112 27.30 -10.44 9.44
C ASP A 112 26.19 -9.38 9.55
N PRO A 113 25.64 -9.15 10.76
CA PRO A 113 24.57 -8.17 10.96
C PRO A 113 25.05 -6.71 10.81
N GLY A 114 26.37 -6.48 10.83
CA GLY A 114 26.99 -5.17 10.63
C GLY A 114 27.09 -4.75 9.17
N ILE A 115 26.93 -5.69 8.23
CA ILE A 115 27.22 -5.46 6.82
C ILE A 115 26.49 -4.24 6.25
N LYS A 116 27.22 -3.43 5.49
CA LYS A 116 26.67 -2.29 4.75
C LYS A 116 25.89 -2.83 3.53
N PRO A 117 24.72 -2.26 3.19
CA PRO A 117 23.94 -2.70 2.03
C PRO A 117 24.72 -2.73 0.71
N GLN A 118 25.63 -1.78 0.50
CA GLN A 118 26.53 -1.74 -0.66
C GLN A 118 27.50 -2.93 -0.72
N LEU A 119 28.01 -3.38 0.43
CA LEU A 119 28.93 -4.52 0.49
C LEU A 119 28.18 -5.83 0.24
N ALA A 120 26.95 -5.95 0.77
CA ALA A 120 26.07 -7.09 0.48
C ALA A 120 25.70 -7.16 -1.02
N LEU A 121 25.46 -6.02 -1.67
CA LEU A 121 25.26 -5.93 -3.12
C LEU A 121 26.49 -6.45 -3.88
N GLN A 122 27.70 -6.06 -3.48
CA GLN A 122 28.93 -6.54 -4.12
C GLN A 122 29.09 -8.05 -3.98
N LYS A 123 28.84 -8.62 -2.79
CA LYS A 123 28.86 -10.08 -2.57
C LYS A 123 27.84 -10.81 -3.44
N LEU A 124 26.64 -10.24 -3.59
CA LEU A 124 25.60 -10.81 -4.45
C LEU A 124 26.03 -10.79 -5.94
N ARG A 125 26.65 -9.70 -6.40
CA ARG A 125 27.16 -9.61 -7.79
C ARG A 125 28.27 -10.62 -8.06
N LEU A 126 29.14 -10.89 -7.08
CA LEU A 126 30.16 -11.93 -7.19
C LEU A 126 29.56 -13.34 -7.23
N ALA A 127 28.54 -13.60 -6.41
CA ALA A 127 27.87 -14.90 -6.36
C ALA A 127 26.97 -15.17 -7.58
N PHE A 128 26.44 -14.13 -8.22
CA PHE A 128 25.53 -14.27 -9.36
C PHE A 128 25.89 -13.34 -10.55
N PRO A 129 27.02 -13.61 -11.25
CA PRO A 129 27.54 -12.74 -12.31
C PRO A 129 26.56 -12.55 -13.50
N LEU A 130 25.85 -13.62 -13.87
CA LEU A 130 24.97 -13.68 -15.05
C LEU A 130 23.64 -12.94 -14.87
N SER A 131 23.33 -12.45 -13.67
CA SER A 131 22.06 -11.76 -13.37
C SER A 131 22.19 -10.26 -13.11
N SER A 132 23.38 -9.72 -13.32
CA SER A 132 23.72 -8.32 -13.03
C SER A 132 22.89 -7.30 -13.83
N SER A 133 22.38 -7.64 -15.02
CA SER A 133 21.53 -6.74 -15.81
C SER A 133 20.06 -6.70 -15.37
N GLU A 134 19.57 -7.73 -14.67
CA GLU A 134 18.17 -7.81 -14.22
C GLU A 134 17.96 -7.25 -12.80
N LEU A 135 19.04 -6.94 -12.10
CA LEU A 135 19.04 -6.64 -10.68
C LEU A 135 19.19 -5.14 -10.44
N ASP A 136 18.11 -4.52 -9.96
CA ASP A 136 18.12 -3.13 -9.50
C ASP A 136 18.84 -3.00 -8.14
N ASP A 137 19.91 -2.22 -8.11
CA ASP A 137 20.73 -1.93 -6.93
C ASP A 137 19.90 -1.36 -5.78
N PHE A 138 18.92 -0.53 -6.11
CA PHE A 138 18.03 0.06 -5.11
C PHE A 138 17.14 -0.99 -4.46
N LYS A 139 16.66 -1.97 -5.24
CA LYS A 139 15.85 -3.09 -4.74
C LYS A 139 16.66 -3.97 -3.77
N ILE A 140 17.94 -4.20 -4.06
CA ILE A 140 18.84 -5.01 -3.22
C ILE A 140 19.16 -4.31 -1.91
N THR A 141 19.59 -3.05 -1.97
CA THR A 141 19.93 -2.27 -0.77
C THR A 141 18.73 -2.07 0.16
N THR A 142 17.54 -1.86 -0.42
CA THR A 142 16.27 -1.79 0.34
C THR A 142 15.95 -3.12 1.02
N LYS A 143 16.12 -4.26 0.33
CA LYS A 143 15.88 -5.60 0.89
C LYS A 143 16.84 -5.91 2.03
N VAL A 144 18.13 -5.60 1.89
CA VAL A 144 19.13 -5.76 2.98
C VAL A 144 18.74 -4.94 4.20
N SER A 145 18.36 -3.68 4.00
CA SER A 145 17.92 -2.80 5.10
C SER A 145 16.67 -3.35 5.82
N SER A 146 15.71 -3.89 5.06
CA SER A 146 14.52 -4.55 5.60
C SER A 146 14.86 -5.80 6.43
N ILE A 147 15.78 -6.65 5.96
CA ILE A 147 16.24 -7.83 6.71
C ILE A 147 16.91 -7.40 8.02
N LYS A 148 17.78 -6.39 7.99
CA LYS A 148 18.42 -5.83 9.20
C LYS A 148 17.40 -5.30 10.21
N GLN A 149 16.39 -4.57 9.74
CA GLN A 149 15.31 -4.08 10.60
C GLN A 149 14.52 -5.24 11.24
N LYS A 150 14.23 -6.30 10.48
CA LYS A 150 13.57 -7.50 10.99
C LYS A 150 14.42 -8.19 12.08
N LEU A 151 15.73 -8.32 11.89
CA LEU A 151 16.64 -8.88 12.87
C LEU A 151 16.73 -8.02 14.15
N LYS A 152 16.83 -6.70 14.00
CA LYS A 152 16.82 -5.77 15.14
C LYS A 152 15.52 -5.89 15.95
N LYS A 153 14.37 -5.97 15.29
CA LYS A 153 13.07 -6.13 15.95
C LYS A 153 12.97 -7.45 16.71
N ARG A 154 13.50 -8.56 16.17
CA ARG A 154 13.55 -9.86 16.86
C ARG A 154 14.46 -9.83 18.10
N ARG A 155 15.62 -9.17 18.01
CA ARG A 155 16.55 -9.02 19.13
C ARG A 155 15.97 -8.17 20.27
N ASN A 156 15.23 -7.10 19.96
CA ASN A 156 14.61 -6.25 20.98
C ASN A 156 13.46 -6.94 21.74
N PHE A 157 12.89 -8.02 21.18
CA PHE A 157 11.83 -8.79 21.84
C PHE A 157 12.36 -9.83 22.84
N THR A 158 13.67 -10.10 22.85
CA THR A 158 14.30 -11.17 23.64
C THR A 158 15.07 -10.68 24.86
N THR A 159 15.16 -9.38 25.11
CA THR A 159 15.73 -8.84 26.35
C THR A 159 14.63 -8.63 27.40
N PRO A 160 14.54 -9.45 28.47
CA PRO A 160 13.68 -9.14 29.60
C PRO A 160 14.27 -7.92 30.33
N THR A 161 13.47 -6.87 30.42
CA THR A 161 13.74 -5.67 31.21
C THR A 161 13.96 -6.07 32.66
N LYS A 162 15.23 -6.11 33.10
CA LYS A 162 15.63 -6.31 34.48
C LYS A 162 15.04 -5.16 35.31
N LYS A 163 13.96 -5.43 36.06
CA LYS A 163 13.35 -4.47 36.98
C LYS A 163 14.41 -4.04 37.99
N ARG A 164 14.66 -2.73 38.08
CA ARG A 164 15.48 -2.10 39.12
C ARG A 164 14.79 -2.35 40.47
N THR A 165 15.45 -3.07 41.37
CA THR A 165 15.15 -3.07 42.79
C THR A 165 15.76 -1.81 43.39
N SER A 166 14.91 -0.82 43.69
CA SER A 166 15.27 0.29 44.59
C SER A 166 15.24 -0.24 46.02
N THR A 167 16.36 -0.12 46.71
CA THR A 167 16.49 -0.31 48.16
C THR A 167 16.34 1.05 48.83
#